data_AF-A0A5C4LCV0-F1
#
_entry.id   AF-A0A5C4LCV0-F1
#
_cell.length_a   1.000
_cell.length_b   1.000
_cell.length_c   1.000
_cell.angle_alpha   90.00
_cell.angle_beta   90.00
_cell.angle_gamma   90.00
#
_symmetry.space_group_name_H-M   'P 1'
#
loop_
_entity.id
_entity.type
_entity.pdbx_description
1 polymer ?
#
loop_
_entity_poly.entity_id
_entity_poly.type
_entity_poly.pdbx_seq_one_letter_code
_entity_poly.pdbx_strand_id
1 'polypeptide(L)'
;MPIPVHGDVLGVTHPRSLVRSPGLLQNRSVSSAPRASSRGSDRFACTPEARAGGGGVTAEALPGDTPSRRRLLTRGEGSPRERLLRAASELFFRYGIHAVGVDAVVAAAGTAKATLYKLFGSKERLVETVLEAEGRAWRDWFIGALDAGEASPRERLDRIFPLLAEWFRDERFYGCPFINAVGEHDKHDDRIRALTLAHKRQVTGRLRDLLAEAGARDPDALGHEVGLLVDGAIVTALFTRDPEVGQVGARALSSLLDAALPRRRTGG
;
A
#
# COMPACT_ATOMS: atom_id res chain seq x y z
N MET A 1 -35.89 46.24 -16.72
CA MET A 1 -36.46 46.26 -15.35
C MET A 1 -35.32 46.33 -14.34
N PRO A 2 -35.51 47.06 -13.23
CA PRO A 2 -34.43 47.58 -12.37
C PRO A 2 -34.14 46.69 -11.15
N ILE A 3 -33.02 47.03 -10.51
CA ILE A 3 -32.54 46.57 -9.19
C ILE A 3 -33.48 47.09 -8.08
N PRO A 4 -33.59 46.39 -6.95
CA PRO A 4 -33.58 47.09 -5.66
C PRO A 4 -32.49 46.58 -4.72
N VAL A 5 -31.83 47.58 -4.14
CA VAL A 5 -30.86 47.58 -3.05
C VAL A 5 -31.58 47.87 -1.73
N HIS A 6 -31.18 47.19 -0.65
CA HIS A 6 -31.11 47.64 0.76
C HIS A 6 -30.27 46.54 1.46
N GLY A 7 -29.08 46.76 2.05
CA GLY A 7 -28.71 47.77 3.06
C GLY A 7 -29.33 47.35 4.40
N ASP A 8 -28.66 47.11 5.52
CA ASP A 8 -27.29 47.36 5.94
C ASP A 8 -27.06 46.65 7.31
N VAL A 9 -25.80 46.23 7.55
CA VAL A 9 -24.99 46.45 8.78
C VAL A 9 -25.34 45.74 10.12
N LEU A 10 -24.23 45.48 10.85
CA LEU A 10 -24.01 44.97 12.22
C LEU A 10 -23.60 43.47 12.21
N GLY A 11 -22.40 43.04 12.57
CA GLY A 11 -21.26 43.68 13.24
C GLY A 11 -20.56 42.61 14.10
N VAL A 12 -19.24 42.42 13.86
CA VAL A 12 -18.15 42.09 14.81
C VAL A 12 -18.43 40.96 15.85
N THR A 13 -17.66 39.87 15.98
CA THR A 13 -16.29 39.83 16.54
C THR A 13 -15.67 38.42 16.42
N HIS A 14 -14.39 38.35 16.01
CA HIS A 14 -13.47 37.24 16.31
C HIS A 14 -12.87 37.39 17.71
N PRO A 15 -12.53 36.31 18.44
CA PRO A 15 -11.59 36.38 19.54
C PRO A 15 -10.19 35.91 19.10
N ARG A 16 -9.21 36.81 19.26
CA ARG A 16 -7.78 36.55 19.27
C ARG A 16 -7.29 36.33 20.72
N SER A 17 -6.26 35.49 20.82
CA SER A 17 -5.36 35.16 21.92
C SER A 17 -5.31 36.01 23.20
N LEU A 18 -5.05 35.34 24.34
CA LEU A 18 -4.26 35.90 25.45
C LEU A 18 -3.16 34.92 25.89
N VAL A 19 -1.98 35.48 26.16
CA VAL A 19 -0.70 34.84 26.50
C VAL A 19 -0.20 35.40 27.84
N ARG A 20 0.26 34.51 28.74
CA ARG A 20 1.22 34.68 29.90
C ARG A 20 0.77 35.56 31.09
N SER A 21 1.16 35.39 32.37
CA SER A 21 2.07 34.55 33.24
C SER A 21 1.87 35.06 34.71
N PRO A 22 2.68 34.77 35.78
CA PRO A 22 3.43 33.59 36.27
C PRO A 22 3.24 33.28 37.80
N GLY A 23 3.89 32.20 38.30
CA GLY A 23 4.24 31.97 39.72
C GLY A 23 3.50 30.82 40.43
N LEU A 24 4.06 30.00 41.32
CA LEU A 24 5.43 29.73 41.79
C LEU A 24 5.32 28.46 42.68
N LEU A 25 6.23 27.50 42.48
CA LEU A 25 6.75 26.45 43.39
C LEU A 25 5.84 25.89 44.53
N GLN A 26 5.71 24.56 44.59
CA GLN A 26 6.43 23.78 45.61
C GLN A 26 6.47 22.27 45.34
N ASN A 27 7.68 21.76 45.54
CA ASN A 27 8.16 20.41 45.38
C ASN A 27 8.03 19.67 46.73
N ARG A 28 7.53 18.44 46.77
CA ARG A 28 7.73 17.52 47.91
C ARG A 28 7.98 16.10 47.40
N SER A 29 9.22 15.67 47.59
CA SER A 29 9.71 14.30 47.48
C SER A 29 10.00 13.74 48.88
N VAL A 30 9.55 12.51 49.14
CA VAL A 30 10.18 11.45 49.96
C VAL A 30 9.31 10.19 49.80
N SER A 31 9.78 9.12 49.12
CA SER A 31 10.70 8.06 49.56
C SER A 31 10.01 6.90 50.28
N SER A 32 9.97 5.72 49.63
CA SER A 32 10.35 4.42 50.21
C SER A 32 10.22 3.27 49.19
N ALA A 33 11.34 2.59 48.93
CA ALA A 33 11.43 1.28 48.24
C ALA A 33 11.03 0.11 49.18
N PRO A 34 10.90 -1.13 48.67
CA PRO A 34 12.06 -2.03 48.81
C PRO A 34 12.33 -3.02 47.64
N ARG A 35 13.64 -3.22 47.42
CA ARG A 35 14.46 -4.41 47.06
C ARG A 35 13.93 -5.52 46.12
N ALA A 36 14.52 -5.51 44.91
CA ALA A 36 15.30 -6.55 44.22
C ALA A 36 15.05 -8.07 44.44
N SER A 37 14.86 -8.78 43.32
CA SER A 37 15.57 -10.03 43.06
C SER A 37 15.87 -10.20 41.57
N SER A 38 17.16 -10.36 41.28
CA SER A 38 17.83 -10.57 40.00
C SER A 38 17.61 -11.96 39.40
N ARG A 39 17.48 -12.00 38.06
CA ARG A 39 17.85 -13.08 37.11
C ARG A 39 17.41 -12.56 35.73
N GLY A 40 18.22 -12.27 34.72
CA GLY A 40 19.55 -12.73 34.35
C GLY A 40 19.45 -13.36 32.96
N SER A 41 19.63 -12.58 31.88
CA SER A 41 20.07 -13.05 30.57
C SER A 41 20.37 -11.88 29.63
N ASP A 42 21.52 -11.25 29.82
CA ASP A 42 22.25 -10.63 28.71
C ASP A 42 22.69 -11.73 27.75
N ARG A 43 22.17 -11.73 26.52
CA ARG A 43 22.75 -12.43 25.37
C ARG A 43 22.49 -11.65 24.08
N PHE A 44 23.17 -10.52 23.92
CA PHE A 44 23.57 -10.04 22.60
C PHE A 44 25.08 -9.76 22.64
N ALA A 45 25.84 -10.85 22.57
CA ALA A 45 27.27 -10.78 22.32
C ALA A 45 27.48 -10.56 20.82
N CYS A 46 28.06 -9.40 20.51
CA CYS A 46 28.64 -9.08 19.22
C CYS A 46 30.01 -9.76 19.14
N THR A 47 30.26 -10.59 18.11
CA THR A 47 31.61 -11.07 17.77
C THR A 47 31.95 -10.70 16.33
N PRO A 48 33.18 -10.23 16.05
CA PRO A 48 33.58 -9.77 14.73
C PRO A 48 34.36 -10.84 13.93
N GLU A 49 34.41 -10.57 12.61
CA GLU A 49 35.39 -11.01 11.60
C GLU A 49 35.38 -12.44 11.03
N ALA A 50 35.09 -12.53 9.72
CA ALA A 50 35.93 -13.26 8.77
C ALA A 50 35.86 -12.60 7.37
N ARG A 51 37.03 -12.22 6.85
CA ARG A 51 37.24 -11.72 5.49
C ARG A 51 37.64 -12.85 4.54
N ALA A 52 37.36 -12.59 3.26
CA ALA A 52 38.02 -13.07 2.03
C ALA A 52 37.47 -14.36 1.38
N GLY A 53 37.02 -14.18 0.13
CA GLY A 53 36.72 -15.26 -0.82
C GLY A 53 35.99 -14.71 -2.04
N GLY A 54 36.74 -14.25 -3.04
CA GLY A 54 36.19 -13.85 -4.35
C GLY A 54 35.65 -15.06 -5.10
N GLY A 55 34.45 -14.93 -5.62
CA GLY A 55 33.81 -15.88 -6.54
C GLY A 55 32.69 -15.15 -7.26
N GLY A 56 32.84 -14.96 -8.57
CA GLY A 56 31.80 -14.36 -9.40
C GLY A 56 30.54 -15.20 -9.34
N VAL A 57 29.41 -14.58 -8.98
CA VAL A 57 28.13 -15.27 -8.86
C VAL A 57 27.54 -15.39 -10.26
N THR A 58 27.65 -16.58 -10.86
CA THR A 58 26.84 -16.99 -12.00
C THR A 58 25.39 -17.13 -11.55
N ALA A 59 24.45 -16.73 -12.40
CA ALA A 59 23.02 -16.70 -12.13
C ALA A 59 22.48 -18.11 -11.81
N GLU A 60 22.27 -18.39 -10.53
CA GLU A 60 21.49 -19.52 -10.06
C GLU A 60 20.16 -19.00 -9.51
N ALA A 61 19.07 -19.67 -9.91
CA ALA A 61 17.70 -19.22 -9.73
C ALA A 61 17.28 -19.18 -8.24
N LEU A 62 16.69 -18.06 -7.81
CA LEU A 62 16.08 -17.90 -6.49
C LEU A 62 14.68 -18.55 -6.45
N PRO A 63 14.33 -19.34 -5.42
CA PRO A 63 13.01 -19.94 -5.28
C PRO A 63 12.01 -18.95 -4.65
N GLY A 64 10.93 -18.64 -5.38
CA GLY A 64 9.85 -17.75 -4.91
C GLY A 64 9.04 -17.04 -6.00
N ASP A 65 9.30 -17.31 -7.28
CA ASP A 65 8.72 -16.62 -8.43
C ASP A 65 7.18 -16.76 -8.53
N THR A 66 6.44 -15.70 -8.17
CA THR A 66 5.03 -15.55 -8.53
C THR A 66 4.91 -15.37 -10.06
N PRO A 67 3.94 -16.00 -10.76
CA PRO A 67 3.95 -16.12 -12.23
C PRO A 67 3.83 -14.81 -13.02
N SER A 68 3.43 -13.71 -12.37
CA SER A 68 3.05 -12.44 -13.01
C SER A 68 4.24 -11.57 -13.50
N ARG A 69 5.49 -11.89 -13.11
CA ARG A 69 6.68 -11.07 -13.43
C ARG A 69 7.67 -11.68 -14.41
N ARG A 70 7.44 -12.91 -14.88
CA ARG A 70 8.40 -13.67 -15.73
C ARG A 70 8.74 -13.02 -17.08
N ARG A 71 8.02 -11.98 -17.53
CA ARG A 71 8.21 -11.37 -18.87
C ARG A 71 9.13 -10.15 -18.91
N LEU A 72 9.87 -9.81 -17.84
CA LEU A 72 10.59 -8.53 -17.73
C LEU A 72 12.11 -8.63 -17.49
N LEU A 73 12.69 -9.84 -17.44
CA LEU A 73 14.08 -10.05 -17.01
C LEU A 73 15.14 -10.14 -18.13
N THR A 74 14.87 -9.69 -19.37
CA THR A 74 15.95 -9.41 -20.33
C THR A 74 16.40 -7.94 -20.20
N ARG A 75 17.55 -7.72 -19.53
CA ARG A 75 18.25 -6.43 -19.54
C ARG A 75 18.64 -6.11 -20.98
N GLY A 76 17.89 -5.20 -21.62
CA GLY A 76 18.19 -4.67 -22.95
C GLY A 76 17.12 -4.88 -24.01
N GLU A 77 16.12 -5.74 -23.76
CA GLU A 77 15.07 -6.00 -24.74
C GLU A 77 13.80 -5.20 -24.45
N GLY A 78 13.23 -4.63 -25.51
CA GLY A 78 12.05 -3.76 -25.47
C GLY A 78 12.33 -2.36 -26.02
N SER A 79 11.27 -1.73 -26.51
CA SER A 79 11.26 -0.34 -26.95
C SER A 79 11.78 0.61 -25.86
N PRO A 80 12.31 1.80 -26.22
CA PRO A 80 12.71 2.80 -25.24
C PRO A 80 11.59 3.13 -24.22
N ARG A 81 10.33 3.08 -24.64
CA ARG A 81 9.16 3.28 -23.77
C ARG A 81 9.06 2.21 -22.69
N GLU A 82 9.21 0.94 -23.05
CA GLU A 82 9.14 -0.18 -22.10
C GLU A 82 10.33 -0.19 -21.13
N ARG A 83 11.53 0.12 -21.61
CA ARG A 83 12.71 0.24 -20.75
C ARG A 83 12.56 1.36 -19.73
N LEU A 84 12.05 2.52 -20.15
CA LEU A 84 11.75 3.64 -19.25
C LEU A 84 10.68 3.28 -18.22
N LEU A 85 9.58 2.63 -18.64
CA LEU A 85 8.50 2.25 -17.74
C LEU A 85 8.97 1.25 -16.67
N ARG A 86 9.75 0.24 -17.07
CA ARG A 86 10.32 -0.76 -16.16
C ARG A 86 11.34 -0.15 -15.19
N ALA A 87 12.24 0.71 -15.67
CA ALA A 87 13.20 1.41 -14.82
C ALA A 87 12.51 2.34 -13.82
N ALA A 88 11.50 3.08 -14.28
CA ALA A 88 10.72 3.97 -13.44
C ALA A 88 9.93 3.21 -12.36
N SER A 89 9.26 2.12 -12.71
CA SER A 89 8.55 1.25 -11.76
C SER A 89 9.47 0.77 -10.64
N GLU A 90 10.61 0.16 -11.00
CA GLU A 90 11.56 -0.36 -10.01
C GLU A 90 12.10 0.73 -9.09
N LEU A 91 12.51 1.87 -9.66
CA LEU A 91 13.08 2.96 -8.88
C LEU A 91 12.05 3.65 -7.99
N PHE A 92 10.86 3.97 -8.52
CA PHE A 92 9.81 4.65 -7.75
C PHE A 92 9.34 3.80 -6.58
N PHE A 93 9.23 2.48 -6.75
CA PHE A 93 8.73 1.62 -5.68
C PHE A 93 9.77 1.40 -4.59
N ARG A 94 11.04 1.25 -4.98
CA ARG A 94 12.12 0.99 -4.03
C ARG A 94 12.60 2.23 -3.29
N TYR A 95 12.61 3.38 -3.96
CA TYR A 95 13.24 4.60 -3.44
C TYR A 95 12.26 5.78 -3.27
N GLY A 96 11.01 5.63 -3.69
CA GLY A 96 10.01 6.69 -3.67
C GLY A 96 9.98 7.51 -4.95
N ILE A 97 8.82 8.08 -5.26
CA ILE A 97 8.58 8.91 -6.44
C ILE A 97 9.34 10.23 -6.33
N HIS A 98 9.34 10.89 -5.17
CA HIS A 98 9.99 12.19 -5.03
C HIS A 98 11.52 12.11 -5.06
N ALA A 99 12.11 11.10 -4.41
CA ALA A 99 13.56 10.94 -4.33
C ALA A 99 14.20 10.56 -5.68
N VAL A 100 13.45 9.91 -6.58
CA VAL A 100 13.97 9.47 -7.87
C VAL A 100 13.89 10.58 -8.91
N GLY A 101 15.05 11.09 -9.34
CA GLY A 101 15.15 12.05 -10.43
C GLY A 101 14.98 11.44 -11.82
N VAL A 102 14.64 12.26 -12.82
CA VAL A 102 14.58 11.88 -14.24
C VAL A 102 15.90 11.26 -14.71
N ASP A 103 17.03 11.82 -14.26
CA ASP A 103 18.36 11.39 -14.68
C ASP A 103 18.67 9.95 -14.22
N ALA A 104 18.22 9.56 -13.03
CA ALA A 104 18.35 8.19 -12.52
C ALA A 104 17.52 7.20 -13.38
N VAL A 105 16.29 7.58 -13.76
CA VAL A 105 15.42 6.74 -14.59
C VAL A 105 16.03 6.51 -15.97
N VAL A 106 16.49 7.56 -16.64
CA VAL A 106 17.01 7.45 -18.02
C VAL A 106 18.35 6.71 -18.05
N ALA A 107 19.19 6.89 -17.02
CA ALA A 107 20.41 6.12 -16.83
C ALA A 107 20.10 4.62 -16.66
N ALA A 108 19.17 4.28 -15.77
CA ALA A 108 18.75 2.89 -15.55
C ALA A 108 18.09 2.26 -16.80
N ALA A 109 17.38 3.06 -17.60
CA ALA A 109 16.73 2.61 -18.83
C ALA A 109 17.66 2.51 -20.05
N GLY A 110 18.88 3.04 -19.96
CA GLY A 110 19.79 3.18 -21.11
C GLY A 110 19.16 4.03 -22.23
N THR A 111 18.63 5.21 -21.86
CA THR A 111 17.98 6.14 -22.79
C THR A 111 18.41 7.58 -22.52
N ALA A 112 18.09 8.50 -23.44
CA ALA A 112 18.33 9.92 -23.25
C ALA A 112 17.15 10.61 -22.54
N LYS A 113 17.42 11.69 -21.82
CA LYS A 113 16.41 12.56 -21.20
C LYS A 113 15.36 13.08 -22.18
N ALA A 114 15.81 13.47 -23.38
CA ALA A 114 14.91 13.88 -24.46
C ALA A 114 13.94 12.75 -24.88
N THR A 115 14.36 11.48 -24.81
CA THR A 115 13.50 10.34 -25.11
C THR A 115 12.37 10.20 -24.09
N LEU A 116 12.65 10.37 -22.79
CA LEU A 116 11.62 10.35 -21.75
C LEU A 116 10.58 11.44 -21.99
N TYR A 117 11.01 12.69 -22.18
CA TYR A 117 10.07 13.80 -22.40
C TYR A 117 9.30 13.66 -23.72
N LYS A 118 9.92 13.13 -24.79
CA LYS A 118 9.20 12.82 -26.03
C LYS A 118 8.10 11.78 -25.85
N LEU A 119 8.32 10.77 -25.00
CA LEU A 119 7.41 9.63 -24.85
C LEU A 119 6.33 9.85 -23.79
N PHE A 120 6.64 10.60 -22.73
CA PHE A 120 5.76 10.77 -21.57
C PHE A 120 5.35 12.23 -21.33
N GLY A 121 6.04 13.21 -21.91
CA GLY A 121 5.78 14.64 -21.70
C GLY A 121 6.35 15.19 -20.39
N SER A 122 6.23 14.46 -19.28
CA SER A 122 6.77 14.84 -17.98
C SER A 122 7.07 13.64 -17.09
N LYS A 123 7.76 13.88 -15.96
CA LYS A 123 7.95 12.86 -14.91
C LYS A 123 6.59 12.49 -14.30
N GLU A 124 5.73 13.47 -14.12
CA GLU A 124 4.40 13.35 -13.53
C GLU A 124 3.51 12.43 -14.37
N ARG A 125 3.57 12.51 -15.71
CA ARG A 125 2.88 11.59 -16.62
C ARG A 125 3.50 10.19 -16.63
N LEU A 126 4.82 10.08 -16.46
CA LEU A 126 5.49 8.79 -16.30
C LEU A 126 5.04 8.09 -15.01
N VAL A 127 4.93 8.82 -13.89
CA VAL A 127 4.40 8.29 -12.62
C VAL A 127 2.98 7.74 -12.79
N GLU A 128 2.08 8.47 -13.43
CA GLU A 128 0.73 7.96 -13.70
C GLU A 128 0.76 6.69 -14.54
N THR A 129 1.57 6.68 -15.59
CA THR A 129 1.68 5.52 -16.48
C THR A 129 2.20 4.29 -15.73
N VAL A 130 3.16 4.48 -14.81
CA VAL A 130 3.64 3.42 -13.90
C VAL A 130 2.51 2.93 -13.01
N LEU A 131 1.79 3.84 -12.31
CA LEU A 131 0.70 3.47 -11.42
C LEU A 131 -0.42 2.72 -12.14
N GLU A 132 -0.81 3.16 -13.34
CA GLU A 132 -1.82 2.49 -14.16
C GLU A 132 -1.38 1.09 -14.58
N ALA A 133 -0.12 0.92 -15.01
CA ALA A 133 0.43 -0.36 -15.43
C ALA A 133 0.52 -1.34 -14.26
N GLU A 134 1.04 -0.89 -13.12
CA GLU A 134 1.23 -1.69 -11.91
C GLU A 134 -0.12 -2.03 -11.26
N GLY A 135 -1.04 -1.07 -11.22
CA GLY A 135 -2.41 -1.32 -10.77
C GLY A 135 -3.17 -2.29 -11.65
N ARG A 136 -2.95 -2.27 -12.98
CA ARG A 136 -3.53 -3.26 -13.90
C ARG A 136 -2.94 -4.65 -13.65
N ALA A 137 -1.62 -4.76 -13.64
CA ALA A 137 -0.94 -6.04 -13.40
C ALA A 137 -1.36 -6.67 -12.07
N TRP A 138 -1.43 -5.86 -11.00
CA TRP A 138 -1.89 -6.34 -9.69
C TRP A 138 -3.34 -6.80 -9.72
N ARG A 139 -4.26 -6.04 -10.34
CA ARG A 139 -5.68 -6.44 -10.43
C ARG A 139 -5.87 -7.69 -11.27
N ASP A 140 -5.19 -7.79 -12.41
CA ASP A 140 -5.29 -8.95 -13.30
C ASP A 140 -4.86 -10.23 -12.57
N TRP A 141 -3.77 -10.16 -11.79
CA TRP A 141 -3.33 -11.26 -10.94
C TRP A 141 -4.30 -11.53 -9.79
N PHE A 142 -4.64 -10.50 -8.98
CA PHE A 142 -5.41 -10.67 -7.76
C PHE A 142 -6.84 -11.16 -8.06
N ILE A 143 -7.54 -10.49 -8.99
CA ILE A 143 -8.90 -10.87 -9.39
C ILE A 143 -8.88 -12.20 -10.14
N GLY A 144 -7.89 -12.42 -11.02
CA GLY A 144 -7.73 -13.69 -11.72
C GLY A 144 -7.54 -14.88 -10.76
N ALA A 145 -6.71 -14.71 -9.73
CA ALA A 145 -6.47 -15.75 -8.72
C ALA A 145 -7.67 -15.93 -7.78
N LEU A 146 -8.36 -14.83 -7.44
CA LEU A 146 -9.59 -14.87 -6.64
C LEU A 146 -10.67 -15.72 -7.32
N ASP A 147 -10.82 -15.54 -8.64
CA ASP A 147 -11.88 -16.14 -9.45
C ASP A 147 -11.49 -17.50 -10.06
N ALA A 148 -10.25 -17.95 -9.87
CA ALA A 148 -9.75 -19.19 -10.45
C ALA A 148 -10.45 -20.45 -9.91
N GLY A 149 -10.78 -21.38 -10.80
CA GLY A 149 -11.36 -22.68 -10.46
C GLY A 149 -12.80 -22.62 -9.94
N GLU A 150 -13.33 -23.81 -9.68
CA GLU A 150 -14.66 -23.96 -9.09
C GLU A 150 -14.60 -23.72 -7.58
N ALA A 151 -15.36 -22.74 -7.10
CA ALA A 151 -15.50 -22.41 -5.69
C ALA A 151 -16.78 -21.60 -5.48
N SER A 152 -17.40 -21.77 -4.32
CA SER A 152 -18.51 -20.92 -3.89
C SER A 152 -18.03 -19.47 -3.68
N PRO A 153 -18.94 -18.48 -3.75
CA PRO A 153 -18.59 -17.08 -3.49
C PRO A 153 -17.89 -16.86 -2.14
N ARG A 154 -18.31 -17.59 -1.09
CA ARG A 154 -17.67 -17.55 0.23
C ARG A 154 -16.23 -18.07 0.18
N GLU A 155 -16.00 -19.24 -0.43
CA GLU A 155 -14.64 -19.79 -0.54
C GLU A 155 -13.72 -18.88 -1.35
N ARG A 156 -14.25 -18.15 -2.33
CA ARG A 156 -13.48 -17.11 -3.04
C ARG A 156 -13.11 -15.95 -2.12
N LEU A 157 -14.06 -15.42 -1.33
CA LEU A 157 -13.77 -14.38 -0.35
C LEU A 157 -12.70 -14.80 0.66
N ASP A 158 -12.73 -16.06 1.11
CA ASP A 158 -11.74 -16.61 2.04
C ASP A 158 -10.31 -16.66 1.44
N ARG A 159 -10.15 -16.54 0.12
CA ARG A 159 -8.83 -16.47 -0.57
C ARG A 159 -8.17 -15.09 -0.52
N ILE A 160 -8.90 -14.01 -0.19
CA ILE A 160 -8.38 -12.63 -0.25
C ILE A 160 -7.07 -12.52 0.51
N PHE A 161 -7.05 -12.94 1.78
CA PHE A 161 -5.88 -12.79 2.63
C PHE A 161 -4.77 -13.81 2.40
N PRO A 162 -5.05 -15.08 2.08
CA PRO A 162 -4.04 -15.99 1.57
C PRO A 162 -3.30 -15.45 0.34
N LEU A 163 -4.01 -14.88 -0.63
CA LEU A 163 -3.42 -14.25 -1.81
C LEU A 163 -2.57 -13.03 -1.44
N LEU A 164 -3.08 -12.16 -0.55
CA LEU A 164 -2.29 -11.04 -0.06
C LEU A 164 -1.02 -11.50 0.67
N ALA A 165 -1.09 -12.56 1.46
CA ALA A 165 0.07 -13.13 2.14
C ALA A 165 1.12 -13.69 1.15
N GLU A 166 0.71 -14.24 0.00
CA GLU A 166 1.62 -14.58 -1.09
C GLU A 166 2.34 -13.32 -1.60
N TRP A 167 1.59 -12.25 -1.86
CA TRP A 167 2.16 -10.99 -2.33
C TRP A 167 3.11 -10.34 -1.31
N PHE A 168 2.80 -10.42 -0.01
CA PHE A 168 3.65 -9.87 1.06
C PHE A 168 5.01 -10.58 1.17
N ARG A 169 5.14 -11.80 0.64
CA ARG A 169 6.41 -12.55 0.62
C ARG A 169 7.32 -12.18 -0.55
N ASP A 170 6.83 -11.43 -1.54
CA ASP A 170 7.65 -10.95 -2.66
C ASP A 170 8.76 -10.02 -2.12
N GLU A 171 10.02 -10.28 -2.48
CA GLU A 171 11.16 -9.46 -2.05
C GLU A 171 11.06 -7.99 -2.48
N ARG A 172 10.23 -7.71 -3.50
CA ARG A 172 9.92 -6.38 -4.01
C ARG A 172 8.55 -5.90 -3.53
N PHE A 173 8.09 -6.39 -2.38
CA PHE A 173 6.95 -5.83 -1.67
C PHE A 173 7.36 -4.55 -0.94
N TYR A 174 6.87 -3.42 -1.46
CA TYR A 174 7.07 -2.08 -0.88
C TYR A 174 5.73 -1.44 -0.49
N GLY A 175 4.70 -2.25 -0.22
CA GLY A 175 3.34 -1.81 0.04
C GLY A 175 2.56 -1.50 -1.23
N CYS A 176 1.42 -0.82 -1.09
CA CYS A 176 0.57 -0.43 -2.21
C CYS A 176 1.15 0.81 -2.93
N PRO A 177 1.48 0.72 -4.24
CA PRO A 177 1.99 1.86 -5.00
C PRO A 177 1.10 3.10 -4.94
N PHE A 178 -0.23 2.91 -4.91
CA PHE A 178 -1.19 4.00 -4.86
C PHE A 178 -1.23 4.69 -3.49
N ILE A 179 -1.22 3.92 -2.39
CA ILE A 179 -1.19 4.49 -1.03
C ILE A 179 0.10 5.29 -0.84
N ASN A 180 1.24 4.72 -1.24
CA ASN A 180 2.54 5.38 -1.18
C ASN A 180 2.54 6.66 -2.02
N ALA A 181 2.04 6.59 -3.26
CA ALA A 181 1.97 7.76 -4.14
C ALA A 181 1.11 8.89 -3.57
N VAL A 182 -0.04 8.59 -2.96
CA VAL A 182 -0.86 9.58 -2.25
C VAL A 182 -0.12 10.15 -1.03
N GLY A 183 0.64 9.32 -0.31
CA GLY A 183 1.46 9.74 0.82
C GLY A 183 2.57 10.71 0.41
N GLU A 184 3.19 10.48 -0.74
CA GLU A 184 4.29 11.27 -1.27
C GLU A 184 3.83 12.55 -1.97
N HIS A 185 2.81 12.49 -2.84
CA HIS A 185 2.42 13.63 -3.68
C HIS A 185 1.86 14.83 -2.90
N ASP A 186 1.91 15.98 -3.59
CA ASP A 186 1.28 17.23 -3.18
C ASP A 186 -0.19 17.01 -2.76
N LYS A 187 -0.54 17.56 -1.59
CA LYS A 187 -1.88 17.46 -1.02
C LYS A 187 -2.90 18.39 -1.69
N HIS A 188 -2.47 19.23 -2.62
CA HIS A 188 -3.33 20.05 -3.46
C HIS A 188 -3.51 19.50 -4.88
N ASP A 189 -2.70 18.53 -5.31
CA ASP A 189 -2.88 17.84 -6.60
C ASP A 189 -3.74 16.58 -6.42
N ASP A 190 -4.97 16.64 -6.92
CA ASP A 190 -5.93 15.54 -6.82
C ASP A 190 -5.76 14.45 -7.88
N ARG A 191 -4.83 14.62 -8.83
CA ARG A 191 -4.62 13.67 -9.94
C ARG A 191 -4.23 12.27 -9.46
N ILE A 192 -3.29 12.18 -8.52
CA ILE A 192 -2.90 10.89 -7.91
C ILE A 192 -4.00 10.32 -7.01
N ARG A 193 -4.76 11.18 -6.32
CA ARG A 193 -5.95 10.75 -5.57
C ARG A 193 -7.01 10.15 -6.50
N ALA A 194 -7.28 10.77 -7.64
CA ALA A 194 -8.24 10.28 -8.62
C ALA A 194 -7.82 8.91 -9.18
N LEU A 195 -6.54 8.74 -9.55
CA LEU A 195 -6.02 7.44 -10.01
C LEU A 195 -6.11 6.36 -8.93
N THR A 196 -5.80 6.73 -7.68
CA THR A 196 -5.92 5.83 -6.53
C THR A 196 -7.35 5.38 -6.32
N LEU A 197 -8.30 6.32 -6.31
CA LEU A 197 -9.73 6.01 -6.17
C LEU A 197 -10.23 5.14 -7.32
N ALA A 198 -9.80 5.41 -8.56
CA ALA A 198 -10.17 4.58 -9.71
C ALA A 198 -9.67 3.13 -9.56
N HIS A 199 -8.41 2.94 -9.14
CA HIS A 199 -7.86 1.61 -8.86
C HIS A 199 -8.62 0.91 -7.73
N LYS A 200 -8.83 1.59 -6.59
CA LYS A 200 -9.53 1.02 -5.44
C LYS A 200 -10.97 0.63 -5.79
N ARG A 201 -11.70 1.48 -6.53
CA ARG A 201 -13.07 1.19 -6.99
C ARG A 201 -13.18 -0.08 -7.83
N GLN A 202 -12.18 -0.37 -8.67
CA GLN A 202 -12.19 -1.61 -9.46
C GLN A 202 -12.03 -2.86 -8.58
N VAL A 203 -11.17 -2.78 -7.56
CA VAL A 203 -10.99 -3.87 -6.60
C VAL A 203 -12.23 -4.04 -5.74
N THR A 204 -12.70 -2.96 -5.10
CA THR A 204 -13.87 -3.01 -4.22
C THR A 204 -15.15 -3.36 -4.99
N GLY A 205 -15.28 -2.95 -6.26
CA GLY A 205 -16.39 -3.34 -7.12
C GLY A 205 -16.47 -4.85 -7.31
N ARG A 206 -15.34 -5.52 -7.62
CA ARG A 206 -15.32 -6.98 -7.75
C ARG A 206 -15.63 -7.68 -6.43
N LEU A 207 -15.07 -7.19 -5.31
CA LEU A 207 -15.36 -7.73 -3.98
C LEU A 207 -16.83 -7.59 -3.62
N ARG A 208 -17.43 -6.43 -3.91
CA ARG A 208 -18.85 -6.14 -3.71
C ARG A 208 -19.74 -7.08 -4.52
N ASP A 209 -19.41 -7.36 -5.78
CA ASP A 209 -20.15 -8.33 -6.59
C ASP A 209 -20.07 -9.74 -5.99
N LEU A 210 -18.88 -10.15 -5.53
CA LEU A 210 -18.69 -11.44 -4.88
C LEU A 210 -19.44 -11.57 -3.54
N LEU A 211 -19.52 -10.47 -2.78
CA LEU A 211 -20.32 -10.40 -1.54
C LEU A 211 -21.82 -10.52 -1.85
N ALA A 212 -22.29 -9.90 -2.93
CA ALA A 212 -23.67 -10.04 -3.40
C ALA A 212 -23.98 -11.49 -3.80
N GLU A 213 -23.08 -12.13 -4.57
CA GLU A 213 -23.17 -13.55 -4.92
C GLU A 213 -23.20 -14.46 -3.67
N ALA A 214 -22.47 -14.08 -2.60
CA ALA A 214 -22.46 -14.78 -1.33
C ALA A 214 -23.74 -14.55 -0.48
N GLY A 215 -24.66 -13.68 -0.93
CA GLY A 215 -25.91 -13.38 -0.25
C GLY A 215 -25.83 -12.30 0.83
N ALA A 216 -24.82 -11.42 0.78
CA ALA A 216 -24.73 -10.28 1.69
C ALA A 216 -25.96 -9.37 1.55
N ARG A 217 -26.50 -8.90 2.69
CA ARG A 217 -27.67 -8.01 2.72
C ARG A 217 -27.35 -6.61 2.21
N ASP A 218 -26.16 -6.12 2.52
CA ASP A 218 -25.62 -4.84 2.05
C ASP A 218 -24.19 -5.06 1.52
N PRO A 219 -24.05 -5.50 0.25
CA PRO A 219 -22.76 -5.77 -0.36
C PRO A 219 -21.87 -4.53 -0.48
N ASP A 220 -22.46 -3.34 -0.59
CA ASP A 220 -21.73 -2.09 -0.74
C ASP A 220 -21.07 -1.67 0.58
N ALA A 221 -21.82 -1.69 1.69
CA ALA A 221 -21.24 -1.42 3.02
C ALA A 221 -20.18 -2.46 3.40
N LEU A 222 -20.49 -3.74 3.24
CA LEU A 222 -19.57 -4.83 3.56
C LEU A 222 -18.33 -4.80 2.66
N GLY A 223 -18.47 -4.41 1.39
CA GLY A 223 -17.34 -4.22 0.48
C GLY A 223 -16.35 -3.15 0.96
N HIS A 224 -16.84 -2.06 1.56
CA HIS A 224 -15.98 -1.04 2.15
C HIS A 224 -15.24 -1.56 3.40
N GLU A 225 -15.91 -2.34 4.25
CA GLU A 225 -15.29 -2.96 5.42
C GLU A 225 -14.19 -3.94 5.03
N VAL A 226 -14.45 -4.79 4.03
CA VAL A 226 -13.42 -5.69 3.47
C VAL A 226 -12.28 -4.89 2.85
N GLY A 227 -12.57 -3.83 2.10
CA GLY A 227 -11.56 -2.94 1.53
C GLY A 227 -10.66 -2.31 2.60
N LEU A 228 -11.24 -1.89 3.72
CA LEU A 228 -10.49 -1.36 4.86
C LEU A 228 -9.57 -2.41 5.49
N LEU A 229 -10.04 -3.65 5.65
CA LEU A 229 -9.20 -4.75 6.14
C LEU A 229 -8.04 -5.05 5.18
N VAL A 230 -8.29 -5.04 3.86
CA VAL A 230 -7.27 -5.23 2.83
C VAL A 230 -6.21 -4.13 2.92
N ASP A 231 -6.62 -2.86 2.94
CA ASP A 231 -5.69 -1.73 3.01
C ASP A 231 -4.89 -1.71 4.32
N GLY A 232 -5.56 -2.02 5.44
CA GLY A 232 -4.93 -2.14 6.74
C GLY A 232 -3.87 -3.25 6.79
N ALA A 233 -4.16 -4.41 6.21
CA ALA A 233 -3.20 -5.51 6.13
C ALA A 233 -1.99 -5.17 5.25
N ILE A 234 -2.20 -4.51 4.11
CA ILE A 234 -1.12 -4.08 3.22
C ILE A 234 -0.19 -3.09 3.93
N VAL A 235 -0.75 -2.09 4.63
CA VAL A 235 0.04 -1.12 5.38
C VAL A 235 0.75 -1.79 6.57
N THR A 236 0.08 -2.70 7.26
CA THR A 236 0.68 -3.44 8.38
C THR A 236 1.85 -4.28 7.91
N ALA A 237 1.68 -5.09 6.87
CA ALA A 237 2.75 -5.88 6.27
C ALA A 237 3.94 -5.02 5.81
N LEU A 238 3.68 -3.79 5.32
CA LEU A 238 4.74 -2.87 4.90
C LEU A 238 5.69 -2.49 6.05
N PHE A 239 5.15 -2.08 7.20
CA PHE A 239 6.00 -1.62 8.30
C PHE A 239 6.49 -2.75 9.21
N THR A 240 5.77 -3.88 9.29
CA THR A 240 6.23 -5.05 10.06
C THR A 240 7.20 -5.92 9.26
N ARG A 241 7.12 -5.89 7.93
CA ARG A 241 7.76 -6.84 7.01
C ARG A 241 7.40 -8.30 7.34
N ASP A 242 6.20 -8.49 7.88
CA ASP A 242 5.69 -9.79 8.29
C ASP A 242 4.54 -10.23 7.37
N PRO A 243 4.72 -11.26 6.53
CA PRO A 243 3.65 -11.79 5.68
C PRO A 243 2.54 -12.48 6.49
N GLU A 244 2.80 -12.87 7.75
CA GLU A 244 1.84 -13.56 8.61
C GLU A 244 0.70 -12.64 9.08
N VAL A 245 0.83 -11.32 8.88
CA VAL A 245 -0.28 -10.36 8.95
C VAL A 245 -1.46 -10.79 8.08
N GLY A 246 -1.22 -11.48 6.96
CA GLY A 246 -2.29 -12.06 6.14
C GLY A 246 -3.18 -13.02 6.94
N GLN A 247 -2.62 -13.82 7.86
CA GLN A 247 -3.43 -14.71 8.70
C GLN A 247 -4.34 -13.94 9.68
N VAL A 248 -3.86 -12.80 10.20
CA VAL A 248 -4.66 -11.91 11.05
C VAL A 248 -5.84 -11.36 10.26
N GLY A 249 -5.57 -10.87 9.05
CA GLY A 249 -6.60 -10.39 8.13
C GLY A 249 -7.62 -11.47 7.75
N ALA A 250 -7.17 -12.72 7.50
CA ALA A 250 -8.06 -13.84 7.20
C ALA A 250 -9.03 -14.14 8.35
N ARG A 251 -8.56 -14.13 9.60
CA ARG A 251 -9.41 -14.32 10.78
C ARG A 251 -10.42 -13.18 10.96
N ALA A 252 -9.98 -11.94 10.75
CA ALA A 252 -10.85 -10.77 10.81
C ALA A 252 -11.95 -10.85 9.74
N LEU A 253 -11.57 -11.19 8.49
CA LEU A 253 -12.51 -11.38 7.39
C LEU A 253 -13.52 -12.49 7.67
N SER A 254 -13.06 -13.67 8.13
CA SER A 254 -13.99 -14.76 8.44
C SER A 254 -15.02 -14.34 9.48
N SER A 255 -14.58 -13.68 10.56
CA SER A 255 -15.47 -13.18 11.61
C SER A 255 -16.50 -12.19 11.07
N LEU A 256 -16.07 -11.31 10.16
CA LEU A 256 -16.91 -10.34 9.49
C LEU A 256 -17.95 -11.02 8.58
N LEU A 257 -17.51 -11.97 7.75
CA LEU A 257 -18.37 -12.70 6.82
C LEU A 257 -19.37 -13.60 7.55
N ASP A 258 -18.98 -14.23 8.66
CA ASP A 258 -19.87 -15.08 9.47
C ASP A 258 -21.00 -14.29 10.13
N ALA A 259 -20.74 -13.01 10.46
CA ALA A 259 -21.75 -12.11 10.99
C ALA A 259 -22.69 -11.56 9.91
N ALA A 260 -22.16 -11.32 8.69
CA ALA A 260 -22.87 -10.60 7.65
C ALA A 260 -23.59 -11.48 6.61
N LEU A 261 -23.12 -12.71 6.39
CA LEU A 261 -23.68 -13.62 5.40
C LEU A 261 -24.75 -14.54 5.99
N PRO A 262 -25.70 -15.03 5.17
CA PRO A 262 -26.67 -16.02 5.61
C PRO A 262 -25.97 -17.28 6.12
N ARG A 263 -26.39 -17.78 7.30
CA ARG A 263 -25.89 -19.07 7.79
C ARG A 263 -26.24 -20.15 6.76
N ARG A 264 -25.27 -20.98 6.38
CA ARG A 264 -25.54 -22.18 5.58
C ARG A 264 -26.64 -22.97 6.30
N ARG A 265 -27.80 -23.12 5.66
CA ARG A 265 -28.81 -24.08 6.12
C ARG A 265 -28.17 -25.45 5.92
N THR A 266 -27.59 -26.02 6.97
CA THR A 266 -27.25 -27.44 6.98
C THR A 266 -28.55 -28.20 6.78
N GLY A 267 -28.74 -28.75 5.59
CA GLY A 267 -29.89 -29.60 5.28
C GLY A 267 -29.92 -30.75 6.28
N GLY A 268 -31.07 -30.93 6.93
CA GLY A 268 -31.37 -32.10 7.75
C GLY A 268 -31.82 -33.29 6.91
#